data_AF-A0A528B5R7-F1
#
_entry.id   AF-A0A528B5R7-F1
#
_cell.length_a   1.000
_cell.length_b   1.000
_cell.length_c   1.000
_cell.angle_alpha   90.00
_cell.angle_beta   90.00
_cell.angle_gamma   90.00
#
_symmetry.space_group_name_H-M   'P 1'
#
loop_
_entity.id
_entity.type
_entity.pdbx_description
1 polymer ?
#
loop_
_entity_poly.entity_id
_entity_poly.type
_entity_poly.pdbx_seq_one_letter_code
_entity_poly.pdbx_strand_id
1 'polypeptide(L)'
;SQLGYMFVALGVGAYGAAIFHLFTHAFFKALLFLGSGSVIHAVSDEQDMRKMGGLRTLIPKTYWMMVIGTLSLTGVGIPVTVIGTAGFFSKDAIIESAFAAHNPVAGLAFVLLVVAACFTSFYSWRLIFMTFHGQPRASHEVMHHVHESPPVML
;
A
#
# COMPACT_ATOMS: atom_id res chain seq x y z
N SER A 1 3.01 9.94 3.61
CA SER A 1 4.20 9.10 3.92
C SER A 1 3.99 8.44 5.27
N GLN A 2 4.19 7.13 5.41
CA GLN A 2 3.86 6.36 6.61
C GLN A 2 4.74 6.71 7.82
N LEU A 3 5.99 7.11 7.58
CA LEU A 3 6.85 7.67 8.63
C LEU A 3 6.21 8.90 9.26
N GLY A 4 5.53 9.74 8.48
CA GLY A 4 4.80 10.91 9.00
C GLY A 4 3.71 10.53 10.02
N TYR A 5 2.99 9.42 9.80
CA TYR A 5 2.03 8.90 10.78
C TYR A 5 2.74 8.50 12.07
N MET A 6 3.86 7.78 11.97
CA MET A 6 4.63 7.35 13.13
C MET A 6 5.14 8.55 13.93
N PHE A 7 5.64 9.61 13.27
CA PHE A 7 6.09 10.82 13.95
C PHE A 7 4.94 11.60 14.60
N VAL A 8 3.76 11.68 13.99
CA VAL A 8 2.58 12.28 14.63
C VAL A 8 2.18 11.49 15.87
N ALA A 9 2.16 10.15 15.78
CA ALA A 9 1.87 9.28 16.92
C ALA A 9 2.85 9.51 18.08
N LEU A 10 4.15 9.57 17.81
CA LEU A 10 5.17 9.91 18.82
C LEU A 10 4.94 11.30 19.40
N GLY A 11 4.59 12.29 18.58
CA GLY A 11 4.33 13.67 18.99
C GLY A 11 3.11 13.83 19.91
N VAL A 12 2.13 12.93 19.81
CA VAL A 12 0.96 12.90 20.72
C VAL A 12 1.12 11.90 21.88
N GLY A 13 2.30 11.28 22.04
CA GLY A 13 2.59 10.33 23.12
C GLY A 13 2.09 8.90 22.87
N ALA A 14 1.58 8.59 21.67
CA ALA A 14 1.08 7.27 21.29
C ALA A 14 2.20 6.33 20.80
N TYR A 15 3.21 6.09 21.65
CA TYR A 15 4.40 5.28 21.32
C TYR A 15 4.04 3.85 20.87
N GLY A 16 3.06 3.23 21.55
CA GLY A 16 2.59 1.89 21.20
C GLY A 16 1.99 1.82 19.79
N ALA A 17 1.18 2.81 19.41
CA ALA A 17 0.61 2.91 18.06
C ALA A 17 1.71 3.13 17.01
N ALA A 18 2.71 3.96 17.31
CA ALA A 18 3.85 4.19 16.42
C ALA A 18 4.64 2.90 16.13
N ILE A 19 4.99 2.13 17.17
CA ILE A 19 5.73 0.87 17.03
C ILE A 19 4.88 -0.21 16.35
N PHE A 20 3.60 -0.32 16.68
CA PHE A 20 2.69 -1.24 16.01
C PHE A 20 2.58 -0.93 14.51
N HIS A 21 2.46 0.35 14.16
CA HIS A 21 2.45 0.78 12.77
C HIS A 21 3.78 0.52 12.07
N LEU A 22 4.92 0.75 12.72
CA LEU A 22 6.25 0.41 12.18
C LEU A 22 6.37 -1.07 11.82
N PHE A 23 5.94 -1.96 12.72
CA PHE A 23 6.00 -3.40 12.50
C PHE A 23 5.10 -3.82 11.34
N THR A 24 3.82 -3.44 11.36
CA THR A 24 2.88 -3.78 10.28
C THR A 24 3.34 -3.20 8.94
N HIS A 25 3.90 -1.98 8.95
CA HIS A 25 4.47 -1.32 7.79
C HIS A 25 5.61 -2.08 7.13
N ALA A 26 6.50 -2.69 7.91
CA ALA A 26 7.57 -3.50 7.35
C ALA A 26 7.03 -4.63 6.45
N PHE A 27 5.97 -5.33 6.89
CA PHE A 27 5.41 -6.44 6.13
C PHE A 27 4.71 -6.00 4.85
N PHE A 28 3.75 -5.06 4.92
CA PHE A 28 3.03 -4.67 3.71
C PHE A 28 3.92 -3.91 2.72
N LYS A 29 4.97 -3.22 3.18
CA LYS A 29 5.96 -2.62 2.27
C LYS A 29 6.86 -3.66 1.64
N ALA A 30 7.33 -4.66 2.40
CA ALA A 30 8.12 -5.76 1.84
C ALA A 30 7.31 -6.48 0.75
N LEU A 31 6.05 -6.83 1.03
CA LEU A 31 5.15 -7.45 0.06
C LEU A 31 4.97 -6.62 -1.22
N LEU A 32 4.76 -5.31 -1.08
CA LEU A 32 4.59 -4.42 -2.24
C LEU A 32 5.89 -4.26 -3.06
N PHE A 33 7.06 -4.23 -2.42
CA PHE A 33 8.33 -4.13 -3.12
C PHE A 33 8.71 -5.44 -3.82
N LEU A 34 8.49 -6.58 -3.17
CA LEU A 34 8.69 -7.90 -3.79
C LEU A 34 7.73 -8.09 -4.97
N GLY A 35 6.44 -7.76 -4.80
CA GLY A 35 5.46 -7.79 -5.88
C GLY A 35 5.82 -6.85 -7.03
N SER A 36 6.30 -5.64 -6.74
CA SER A 36 6.82 -4.73 -7.78
C SER A 36 8.03 -5.31 -8.50
N GLY A 37 8.97 -5.95 -7.79
CA GLY A 37 10.12 -6.62 -8.39
C GLY A 37 9.71 -7.76 -9.31
N SER A 38 8.70 -8.56 -8.91
CA SER A 38 8.11 -9.58 -9.76
C SER A 38 7.45 -8.99 -11.01
N VAL A 39 6.71 -7.89 -10.89
CA VAL A 39 6.14 -7.19 -12.06
C VAL A 39 7.24 -6.74 -13.01
N ILE A 40 8.25 -6.03 -12.50
CA ILE A 40 9.36 -5.48 -13.31
C ILE A 40 10.07 -6.60 -14.06
N HIS A 41 10.35 -7.72 -13.38
CA HIS A 41 10.95 -8.89 -14.02
C HIS A 41 10.05 -9.48 -15.12
N ALA A 42 8.74 -9.60 -14.87
CA ALA A 42 7.78 -10.14 -15.82
C ALA A 42 7.59 -9.27 -17.08
N VAL A 43 7.86 -7.96 -17.01
CA VAL A 43 7.73 -7.03 -18.14
C VAL A 43 9.07 -6.57 -18.72
N SER A 44 10.10 -7.42 -18.63
CA SER A 44 11.43 -7.16 -19.22
C SER A 44 12.10 -5.90 -18.68
N ASP A 45 12.11 -5.76 -17.35
CA ASP A 45 12.73 -4.67 -16.59
C ASP A 45 12.09 -3.28 -16.79
N GLU A 46 10.90 -3.22 -17.41
CA GLU A 46 10.15 -1.97 -17.53
C GLU A 46 9.57 -1.57 -16.17
N GLN A 47 9.84 -0.32 -15.76
CA GLN A 47 9.38 0.24 -14.48
C GLN A 47 8.33 1.33 -14.68
N ASP A 48 8.20 1.88 -15.89
CA ASP A 48 7.21 2.88 -16.20
C ASP A 48 5.82 2.24 -16.37
N MET A 49 4.98 2.49 -15.39
CA MET A 49 3.57 2.08 -15.36
C MET A 49 2.76 2.49 -16.60
N ARG A 50 3.17 3.54 -17.32
CA ARG A 50 2.50 3.97 -18.56
C ARG A 50 2.69 2.98 -19.70
N LYS A 51 3.66 2.09 -19.59
CA LYS A 51 3.95 1.00 -20.53
C LYS A 51 3.53 -0.37 -19.99
N MET A 52 2.77 -0.42 -18.90
CA MET A 52 2.19 -1.64 -18.33
C MET A 52 0.68 -1.70 -18.60
N GLY A 53 0.01 -2.79 -18.25
CA GLY A 53 -1.45 -2.92 -18.34
C GLY A 53 -1.88 -4.33 -18.70
N GLY A 54 -3.09 -4.71 -18.30
CA GLY A 54 -3.65 -6.03 -18.63
C GLY A 54 -2.93 -7.23 -18.00
N LEU A 55 -2.07 -7.01 -17.00
CA LEU A 55 -1.23 -8.08 -16.42
C LEU A 55 -2.00 -9.02 -15.48
N ARG A 56 -3.22 -8.68 -15.04
CA ARG A 56 -3.95 -9.45 -14.00
C ARG A 56 -4.16 -10.93 -14.35
N THR A 57 -4.29 -11.26 -15.63
CA THR A 57 -4.51 -12.64 -16.11
C THR A 57 -3.21 -13.36 -16.43
N LEU A 58 -2.11 -12.63 -16.61
CA LEU A 58 -0.79 -13.17 -16.97
C LEU A 58 0.06 -13.49 -15.74
N ILE A 59 -0.04 -12.64 -14.71
CA ILE A 59 0.66 -12.79 -13.42
C ILE A 59 -0.32 -12.71 -12.23
N PRO A 60 -1.26 -13.66 -12.11
CA PRO A 60 -2.36 -13.58 -11.15
C PRO A 60 -1.92 -13.67 -9.69
N LYS A 61 -0.82 -14.36 -9.36
CA LYS A 61 -0.32 -14.48 -7.98
C LYS A 61 0.25 -13.15 -7.53
N THR A 62 1.12 -12.56 -8.34
CA THR A 62 1.69 -11.24 -8.08
C THR A 62 0.61 -10.17 -8.00
N TYR A 63 -0.41 -10.24 -8.86
CA TYR A 63 -1.58 -9.36 -8.76
C TYR A 63 -2.26 -9.46 -7.38
N TRP A 64 -2.63 -10.65 -6.92
CA TRP A 64 -3.34 -10.81 -5.64
C TRP A 64 -2.48 -10.41 -4.44
N MET A 65 -1.19 -10.73 -4.45
CA MET A 65 -0.25 -10.29 -3.41
C MET A 65 -0.13 -8.77 -3.36
N MET A 66 -0.03 -8.11 -4.51
CA MET A 66 -0.01 -6.65 -4.60
C MET A 66 -1.33 -6.02 -4.14
N VAL A 67 -2.48 -6.63 -4.45
CA VAL A 67 -3.79 -6.18 -3.96
C VAL A 67 -3.85 -6.30 -2.44
N ILE A 68 -3.44 -7.42 -1.84
CA ILE A 68 -3.42 -7.62 -0.37
C ILE A 68 -2.51 -6.58 0.30
N GLY A 69 -1.31 -6.35 -0.26
CA GLY A 69 -0.41 -5.31 0.22
C GLY A 69 -1.00 -3.91 0.11
N THR A 70 -1.72 -3.62 -0.97
CA THR A 70 -2.40 -2.33 -1.21
C THR A 70 -3.56 -2.12 -0.24
N LEU A 71 -4.40 -3.13 -0.02
CA LEU A 71 -5.47 -3.09 0.98
C LEU A 71 -4.91 -2.85 2.39
N SER A 72 -3.79 -3.48 2.72
CA SER A 72 -3.10 -3.26 4.00
C SER A 72 -2.52 -1.86 4.11
N LEU A 73 -1.85 -1.35 3.07
CA LEU A 73 -1.26 -0.01 3.06
C LEU A 73 -2.31 1.12 3.15
N THR A 74 -3.44 0.92 2.47
CA THR A 74 -4.58 1.85 2.48
C THR A 74 -5.41 1.76 3.75
N GLY A 75 -5.23 0.69 4.53
CA GLY A 75 -5.88 0.51 5.83
C GLY A 75 -7.32 0.08 5.70
N VAL A 76 -7.64 -0.82 4.78
CA VAL A 76 -9.01 -1.30 4.58
C VAL A 76 -9.44 -2.21 5.72
N GLY A 77 -10.63 -1.92 6.27
CA GLY A 77 -11.30 -2.70 7.31
C GLY A 77 -12.74 -2.23 7.48
N ILE A 78 -13.51 -2.96 8.28
CA ILE A 78 -14.87 -2.59 8.64
C ILE A 78 -14.83 -1.95 10.03
N PRO A 79 -15.13 -0.64 10.15
CA PRO A 79 -15.15 0.05 11.44
C PRO A 79 -16.02 -0.67 12.46
N VAL A 80 -15.62 -0.63 13.73
CA VAL A 80 -16.36 -1.23 14.87
C VAL A 80 -16.41 -2.77 14.82
N THR A 81 -15.63 -3.42 13.95
CA THR A 81 -15.51 -4.88 13.92
C THR A 81 -14.05 -5.33 14.04
N VAL A 82 -13.86 -6.63 14.25
CA VAL A 82 -12.53 -7.28 14.22
C VAL A 82 -12.04 -7.59 12.80
N ILE A 83 -12.80 -7.20 11.76
CA ILE A 83 -12.47 -7.49 10.36
C ILE A 83 -11.70 -6.30 9.78
N GLY A 84 -10.40 -6.46 9.60
CA GLY A 84 -9.56 -5.44 8.98
C GLY A 84 -8.17 -5.94 8.64
N THR A 85 -7.48 -5.19 7.78
CA THR A 85 -6.06 -5.42 7.50
C THR A 85 -5.18 -4.94 8.66
N ALA A 86 -3.95 -5.44 8.75
CA ALA A 86 -3.01 -4.97 9.77
C ALA A 86 -2.80 -3.45 9.75
N GLY A 87 -2.85 -2.85 8.56
CA GLY A 87 -2.75 -1.40 8.40
C GLY A 87 -4.04 -0.65 8.73
N PHE A 88 -5.21 -1.29 8.76
CA PHE A 88 -6.43 -0.68 9.32
C PHE A 88 -6.22 -0.42 10.81
N PHE A 89 -5.98 -1.48 11.60
CA PHE A 89 -5.82 -1.36 13.04
C PHE A 89 -4.65 -0.45 13.44
N SER A 90 -3.50 -0.54 12.75
CA SER A 90 -2.33 0.23 13.15
C SER A 90 -2.41 1.70 12.75
N LYS A 91 -2.99 2.01 11.58
CA LYS A 91 -3.12 3.39 11.10
C LYS A 91 -4.27 4.11 11.80
N ASP A 92 -5.39 3.44 12.03
CA ASP A 92 -6.55 4.04 12.70
C ASP A 92 -6.21 4.39 14.15
N ALA A 93 -5.49 3.52 14.86
CA ALA A 93 -4.99 3.83 16.21
C ALA A 93 -4.17 5.13 16.26
N ILE A 94 -3.39 5.46 15.21
CA ILE A 94 -2.65 6.72 15.13
C ILE A 94 -3.59 7.91 14.88
N ILE A 95 -4.54 7.77 13.95
CA ILE A 95 -5.50 8.82 13.61
C ILE A 95 -6.38 9.13 14.83
N GLU A 96 -6.89 8.11 15.52
CA GLU A 96 -7.69 8.24 16.73
C GLU A 96 -6.88 8.85 17.89
N SER A 97 -5.62 8.44 18.06
CA SER A 97 -4.73 9.05 19.07
C SER A 97 -4.50 10.54 18.79
N ALA A 98 -4.35 10.93 17.52
CA ALA A 98 -4.22 12.33 17.14
C ALA A 98 -5.52 13.12 17.36
N PHE A 99 -6.68 12.50 17.13
CA PHE A 99 -7.99 13.10 17.40
C PHE A 99 -8.26 13.31 18.89
N ALA A 100 -7.91 12.33 19.73
CA ALA A 100 -8.11 12.37 21.18
C ALA A 100 -7.06 13.23 21.92
N ALA A 101 -5.99 13.64 21.26
CA ALA A 101 -4.93 14.41 21.89
C ALA A 101 -5.40 15.83 22.27
N HIS A 102 -5.03 16.28 23.47
CA HIS A 102 -5.42 17.59 24.00
C HIS A 102 -4.43 18.73 23.70
N ASN A 103 -3.48 18.52 22.78
CA ASN A 103 -2.49 19.55 22.44
C ASN A 103 -3.06 20.54 21.38
N PRO A 104 -2.58 21.80 21.33
CA PRO A 104 -3.12 22.83 20.43
C PRO A 104 -3.07 22.50 18.93
N VAL A 105 -2.18 21.58 18.52
CA VAL A 105 -1.93 21.23 17.12
C VAL A 105 -2.62 19.90 16.72
N ALA A 106 -3.24 19.21 17.67
CA ALA A 106 -3.82 17.88 17.50
C ALA A 106 -4.89 17.84 16.41
N GLY A 107 -5.80 18.82 16.41
CA GLY A 107 -6.85 18.93 15.38
C GLY A 107 -6.28 19.11 13.97
N LEU A 108 -5.23 19.92 13.81
CA LEU A 108 -4.55 20.08 12.52
C LEU A 108 -3.85 18.78 12.10
N ALA A 109 -3.15 18.12 13.03
CA ALA A 109 -2.49 16.86 12.78
C ALA A 109 -3.49 15.79 12.32
N PHE A 110 -4.64 15.66 12.99
CA PHE A 110 -5.72 14.76 12.60
C PHE A 110 -6.20 15.01 11.16
N VAL A 111 -6.52 16.26 10.80
CA VAL A 111 -6.96 16.61 9.44
C VAL A 111 -5.91 16.26 8.40
N LEU A 112 -4.63 16.57 8.67
CA LEU A 112 -3.52 16.24 7.77
C LEU A 112 -3.34 14.72 7.62
N LEU A 113 -3.51 13.95 8.69
CA LEU A 113 -3.47 12.48 8.63
C LEU A 113 -4.63 11.91 7.81
N VAL A 114 -5.84 12.47 7.90
CA VAL A 114 -6.98 12.02 7.08
C VAL A 114 -6.73 12.31 5.60
N VAL A 115 -6.28 13.54 5.27
CA VAL A 115 -5.94 13.91 3.89
C VAL A 115 -4.81 13.03 3.35
N ALA A 116 -3.79 12.75 4.16
CA ALA A 116 -2.71 11.84 3.79
C ALA A 116 -3.23 10.41 3.52
N ALA A 117 -4.23 9.93 4.26
CA ALA A 117 -4.83 8.62 4.04
C ALA A 117 -5.55 8.57 2.68
N CYS A 118 -6.29 9.63 2.34
CA CYS A 118 -6.94 9.77 1.03
C CYS A 118 -5.92 9.73 -0.12
N PHE A 119 -4.82 10.49 -0.01
CA PHE A 119 -3.77 10.45 -1.02
C PHE A 119 -3.08 9.09 -1.11
N THR A 120 -2.87 8.41 0.03
CA THR A 120 -2.38 7.02 0.03
C THR A 120 -3.31 6.09 -0.74
N SER A 121 -4.61 6.14 -0.47
CA SER A 121 -5.59 5.37 -1.24
C SER A 121 -5.51 5.68 -2.74
N PHE A 122 -5.47 6.96 -3.11
CA PHE A 122 -5.43 7.39 -4.50
C PHE A 122 -4.21 6.84 -5.25
N TYR A 123 -2.98 7.06 -4.74
CA TYR A 123 -1.80 6.60 -5.47
C TYR A 123 -1.67 5.07 -5.46
N SER A 124 -2.16 4.38 -4.42
CA SER A 124 -2.10 2.92 -4.32
C SER A 124 -3.06 2.25 -5.29
N TRP A 125 -4.28 2.75 -5.43
CA TRP A 125 -5.21 2.22 -6.43
C TRP A 125 -4.82 2.61 -7.85
N ARG A 126 -4.30 3.83 -8.06
CA ARG A 126 -3.67 4.20 -9.34
C ARG A 126 -2.60 3.18 -9.72
N LEU A 127 -1.80 2.71 -8.76
CA LEU A 127 -0.81 1.68 -8.99
C LEU A 127 -1.43 0.40 -9.55
N ILE A 128 -2.40 -0.16 -8.82
CA ILE A 128 -3.07 -1.41 -9.19
C ILE A 128 -3.78 -1.32 -10.56
N PHE A 129 -4.43 -0.19 -10.86
CA PHE A 129 -5.14 -0.04 -12.13
C PHE A 129 -4.21 0.11 -13.32
N MET A 130 -3.18 0.95 -13.23
CA MET A 130 -2.27 1.18 -14.37
C MET A 130 -1.38 -0.04 -14.65
N THR A 131 -1.00 -0.82 -13.64
CA THR A 131 -0.16 -2.01 -13.83
C THR A 131 -0.97 -3.21 -14.31
N PHE A 132 -2.11 -3.53 -13.68
CA PHE A 132 -2.79 -4.81 -13.89
C PHE A 132 -4.07 -4.73 -14.73
N HIS A 133 -4.67 -3.55 -14.86
CA HIS A 133 -5.97 -3.36 -15.52
C HIS A 133 -5.86 -2.53 -16.81
N GLY A 134 -6.98 -2.48 -17.53
CA GLY A 134 -7.07 -1.82 -18.84
C GLY A 134 -6.35 -2.60 -19.93
N GLN A 135 -6.22 -1.95 -21.09
CA GLN A 135 -5.52 -2.55 -22.23
C GLN A 135 -4.01 -2.59 -21.99
N PRO A 136 -3.31 -3.64 -22.46
CA PRO A 136 -1.86 -3.66 -22.49
C PRO A 136 -1.29 -2.44 -23.22
N ARG A 137 -0.32 -1.78 -22.58
CA ARG A 137 0.42 -0.65 -23.16
C ARG A 137 1.89 -1.00 -23.44
N ALA A 138 2.29 -2.24 -23.15
CA ALA A 138 3.60 -2.79 -23.52
C ALA A 138 3.60 -3.24 -24.98
N SER A 139 4.79 -3.44 -25.55
CA SER A 139 4.92 -4.01 -26.90
C SER A 139 4.39 -5.46 -26.94
N HIS A 140 3.96 -5.89 -28.13
CA HIS A 140 3.46 -7.27 -28.31
C HIS A 140 4.52 -8.32 -27.95
N GLU A 141 5.79 -8.03 -28.21
CA GLU A 141 6.92 -8.89 -27.85
C GLU A 141 7.00 -9.09 -26.33
N VAL A 142 6.96 -8.00 -25.54
CA VAL A 142 6.98 -8.09 -24.07
C VAL A 142 5.77 -8.89 -23.59
N MET A 143 4.57 -8.56 -24.07
CA MET A 143 3.33 -9.22 -23.64
C MET A 143 3.31 -10.73 -23.90
N HIS A 144 4.01 -11.22 -24.93
CA HIS A 144 4.09 -12.64 -25.25
C HIS A 144 5.05 -13.42 -24.32
N HIS A 145 5.96 -12.73 -23.64
CA HIS A 145 6.92 -13.32 -22.71
C HIS A 145 6.57 -13.10 -21.24
N VAL A 146 5.49 -12.37 -20.94
CA VAL A 146 5.03 -12.17 -19.56
C VAL A 146 4.67 -13.51 -18.94
N HIS A 147 5.33 -13.85 -17.85
CA HIS A 147 5.02 -15.00 -17.02
C HIS A 147 5.24 -14.68 -15.55
N GLU A 148 4.69 -15.52 -14.67
CA GLU A 148 4.95 -15.40 -13.24
C GLU A 148 6.43 -15.55 -12.90
N SER A 149 6.86 -14.81 -11.88
CA SER A 149 8.23 -14.92 -11.39
C SER A 149 8.46 -16.27 -10.70
N PRO A 150 9.72 -16.75 -10.63
CA PRO A 150 10.04 -17.98 -9.92
C PRO A 150 9.63 -17.87 -8.43
N PRO A 151 9.37 -19.01 -7.74
CA PRO A 151 8.88 -19.02 -6.37
C PRO A 151 9.77 -18.30 -5.34
N VAL A 152 11.05 -18.07 -5.64
CA VAL A 152 11.96 -17.31 -4.77
C VAL A 152 11.64 -15.80 -4.74
N MET A 153 10.86 -15.30 -5.70
CA MET A 153 10.45 -13.90 -5.82
C MET A 153 8.99 -13.65 -5.39
N LEU A 154 8.24 -14.71 -5.06
CA LEU A 154 6.84 -14.66 -4.63
C LEU A 154 6.75 -14.92 -3.13
#